data_AF-E0TH63-F1
#
_entry.id   AF-E0TH63-F1
#
_cell.length_a   1.000
_cell.length_b   1.000
_cell.length_c   1.000
_cell.angle_alpha   90.00
_cell.angle_beta   90.00
_cell.angle_gamma   90.00
#
_symmetry.space_group_name_H-M   'P 1'
#
loop_
_entity.id
_entity.type
_entity.pdbx_description
1 polymer ?
#
loop_
_entity_poly.entity_id
_entity_poly.type
_entity_poly.pdbx_seq_one_letter_code
_entity_poly.pdbx_strand_id
1 'polypeptide(L)'
;MAAELSALGAATGYGQVLGAKPAPGGDLAENLKAAGEAFTKVFDKADQSVQQMAAGEGSAHAVVEAMAEAEVALQAAVTIRDRVVEAYQEILRMPV
;
A
#
# COMPACT_ATOMS: atom_id res chain seq x y z
N MET A 1 20.68 -30.91 4.33
CA MET A 1 20.33 -30.41 2.99
C MET A 1 18.81 -30.25 2.79
N ALA A 2 18.05 -29.85 3.82
CA ALA A 2 16.59 -29.65 3.73
C ALA A 2 16.13 -28.28 4.30
N ALA A 3 17.06 -27.49 4.86
CA ALA A 3 16.76 -26.22 5.51
C ALA A 3 16.90 -25.00 4.57
N GLU A 4 17.58 -25.13 3.43
CA GLU A 4 17.84 -24.00 2.52
C GLU A 4 16.68 -23.69 1.58
N LEU A 5 15.72 -24.62 1.38
CA LEU A 5 14.52 -24.41 0.55
C LEU A 5 13.45 -23.55 1.24
N SER A 6 13.42 -23.51 2.57
CA SER A 6 12.41 -22.73 3.32
C SER A 6 12.76 -21.23 3.40
N ALA A 7 14.05 -20.89 3.42
CA ALA A 7 14.50 -19.50 3.48
C ALA A 7 14.21 -18.74 2.18
N LEU A 8 14.23 -19.44 1.03
CA LEU A 8 13.88 -18.86 -0.27
C LEU A 8 12.38 -18.55 -0.39
N GLY A 9 11.52 -19.37 0.23
CA GLY A 9 10.08 -19.13 0.31
C GLY A 9 9.73 -17.95 1.21
N ALA A 10 10.44 -17.78 2.33
CA ALA A 10 10.26 -16.64 3.23
C ALA A 10 10.70 -15.31 2.58
N ALA A 11 11.80 -15.31 1.82
CA ALA A 11 12.24 -14.14 1.05
C ALA A 11 11.26 -13.78 -0.09
N THR A 12 10.66 -14.78 -0.74
CA THR A 12 9.64 -14.57 -1.78
C THR A 12 8.33 -14.04 -1.20
N GLY A 13 7.91 -14.57 -0.04
CA GLY A 13 6.74 -14.09 0.70
C GLY A 13 6.92 -12.65 1.18
N TYR A 14 8.09 -12.29 1.71
CA TYR A 14 8.43 -10.92 2.10
C TYR A 14 8.33 -9.94 0.92
N GLY A 15 8.74 -10.34 -0.28
CA GLY A 15 8.57 -9.53 -1.50
C GLY A 15 7.12 -9.36 -1.97
N GLN A 16 6.22 -10.23 -1.53
CA GLN A 16 4.80 -10.19 -1.86
C GLN A 16 3.98 -9.34 -0.87
N VAL A 17 4.40 -9.30 0.41
CA VAL A 17 3.81 -8.39 1.42
C VAL A 17 4.35 -6.96 1.32
N LEU A 18 5.55 -6.75 0.78
CA LEU A 18 6.12 -5.41 0.56
C LEU A 18 5.65 -4.72 -0.72
N GLY A 19 4.61 -5.25 -1.36
CA GLY A 19 4.03 -4.64 -2.55
C GLY A 19 4.76 -5.08 -3.81
N ALA A 20 3.96 -5.61 -4.74
CA ALA A 20 4.32 -5.88 -6.11
C ALA A 20 5.43 -4.95 -6.61
N LYS A 21 6.62 -5.51 -6.80
CA LYS A 21 7.67 -4.87 -7.59
C LYS A 21 7.04 -4.49 -8.93
N PRO A 22 7.02 -3.20 -9.32
CA PRO A 22 6.44 -2.81 -10.59
C PRO A 22 7.20 -3.54 -11.68
N ALA A 23 6.51 -4.42 -12.40
CA ALA A 23 7.04 -5.01 -13.62
C ALA A 23 7.27 -3.84 -14.60
N PRO A 24 8.49 -3.65 -15.13
CA PRO A 24 8.71 -2.68 -16.18
C PRO A 24 7.92 -3.18 -17.40
N GLY A 25 6.75 -2.60 -17.65
CA GLY A 25 5.83 -3.00 -18.72
C GLY A 25 4.39 -3.34 -18.31
N GLY A 26 4.03 -3.28 -17.03
CA GLY A 26 2.62 -3.38 -16.61
C GLY A 26 1.86 -2.09 -16.91
N ASP A 27 0.61 -2.23 -17.40
CA ASP A 27 -0.25 -1.09 -17.72
C ASP A 27 -0.38 -0.18 -16.48
N LEU A 28 -0.04 1.10 -16.62
CA LEU A 28 -0.01 2.05 -15.50
C LEU A 28 -1.36 2.05 -14.76
N ALA A 29 -2.45 1.96 -15.52
CA ALA A 29 -3.81 1.88 -14.99
C ALA A 29 -4.04 0.66 -14.08
N GLU A 30 -3.47 -0.50 -14.43
CA GLU A 30 -3.63 -1.74 -13.67
C GLU A 30 -2.85 -1.68 -12.34
N ASN A 31 -1.64 -1.12 -12.38
CA ASN A 31 -0.84 -0.89 -11.18
C ASN A 31 -1.49 0.13 -10.23
N LEU A 32 -2.07 1.21 -10.76
CA LEU A 32 -2.84 2.18 -9.96
C LEU A 32 -4.09 1.56 -9.34
N LYS A 33 -4.80 0.71 -10.09
CA LYS A 33 -5.96 -0.01 -9.57
C LYS A 33 -5.57 -0.92 -8.41
N ALA A 34 -4.51 -1.72 -8.58
CA ALA A 34 -4.00 -2.59 -7.52
C ALA A 34 -3.56 -1.80 -6.27
N ALA A 35 -2.92 -0.64 -6.46
CA ALA A 35 -2.54 0.25 -5.38
C ALA A 35 -3.77 0.82 -4.63
N GLY A 36 -4.83 1.21 -5.36
CA GLY A 36 -6.09 1.68 -4.77
C GLY A 36 -6.83 0.59 -3.97
N GLU A 37 -6.85 -0.64 -4.49
CA GLU A 37 -7.41 -1.79 -3.76
C GLU A 37 -6.62 -2.10 -2.48
N ALA A 38 -5.29 -2.03 -2.55
CA ALA A 38 -4.43 -2.22 -1.37
C ALA A 38 -4.64 -1.10 -0.34
N PHE A 39 -4.73 0.15 -0.77
CA PHE A 39 -5.02 1.30 0.09
C PHE A 39 -6.35 1.11 0.85
N THR A 40 -7.41 0.71 0.14
CA THR A 40 -8.74 0.49 0.75
C THR A 40 -8.68 -0.60 1.82
N LYS A 41 -8.00 -1.72 1.54
CA LYS A 41 -7.83 -2.81 2.52
C LYS A 41 -7.12 -2.39 3.79
N VAL A 42 -6.10 -1.52 3.68
CA VAL A 42 -5.37 -1.01 4.86
C VAL A 42 -6.29 -0.11 5.70
N PHE A 43 -7.08 0.75 5.06
CA PHE A 43 -8.07 1.57 5.76
C PHE A 43 -9.16 0.74 6.43
N ASP A 44 -9.70 -0.27 5.74
CA ASP A 44 -10.69 -1.18 6.31
C ASP A 44 -10.14 -1.90 7.56
N LYS A 45 -8.86 -2.32 7.53
CA LYS A 45 -8.19 -2.94 8.67
C LYS A 45 -8.05 -1.95 9.85
N ALA A 46 -7.71 -0.70 9.58
CA ALA A 46 -7.65 0.34 10.61
C ALA A 46 -9.02 0.59 11.25
N ASP A 47 -10.08 0.68 10.44
CA ASP A 47 -11.44 0.85 10.94
C ASP A 47 -11.92 -0.35 11.77
N GLN A 48 -11.66 -1.56 11.31
CA GLN A 48 -11.98 -2.79 12.06
C GLN A 48 -11.25 -2.83 13.40
N SER A 49 -9.98 -2.44 13.43
CA SER A 49 -9.20 -2.38 14.66
C SER A 49 -9.79 -1.39 15.67
N VAL A 50 -10.21 -0.20 15.21
CA VAL A 50 -10.89 0.80 16.05
C VAL A 50 -12.23 0.26 16.57
N GLN A 51 -13.01 -0.40 15.72
CA GLN A 51 -14.29 -1.00 16.11
C GLN A 51 -14.11 -2.08 17.18
N GLN A 52 -13.13 -2.96 17.02
CA GLN A 52 -12.82 -3.99 18.02
C GLN A 52 -12.39 -3.37 19.34
N MET A 53 -11.57 -2.33 19.33
CA MET A 53 -11.19 -1.61 20.55
C MET A 53 -12.41 -0.96 21.21
N ALA A 54 -13.30 -0.33 20.44
CA ALA A 54 -14.52 0.29 20.96
C ALA A 54 -15.50 -0.74 21.54
N ALA A 55 -15.54 -1.95 20.99
CA ALA A 55 -16.30 -3.09 21.52
C ALA A 55 -15.65 -3.74 22.77
N GLY A 56 -14.43 -3.34 23.14
CA GLY A 56 -13.67 -3.93 24.24
C GLY A 56 -12.99 -5.26 23.89
N GLU A 57 -12.99 -5.66 22.61
CA GLU A 57 -12.42 -6.91 22.10
C GLU A 57 -11.01 -6.72 21.52
N GLY A 58 -10.60 -5.46 21.28
CA GLY A 58 -9.32 -5.09 20.70
C GLY A 58 -8.36 -4.40 21.67
N SER A 59 -7.08 -4.30 21.28
CA SER A 59 -6.07 -3.57 22.05
C SER A 59 -5.75 -2.20 21.42
N ALA A 60 -5.40 -1.22 22.25
CA ALA A 60 -4.91 0.08 21.77
C ALA A 60 -3.64 -0.05 20.92
N HIS A 61 -2.82 -1.07 21.17
CA HIS A 61 -1.61 -1.33 20.39
C HIS A 61 -1.95 -1.73 18.94
N ALA A 62 -2.96 -2.58 18.75
CA ALA A 62 -3.42 -2.98 17.41
C ALA A 62 -3.96 -1.79 16.61
N VAL A 63 -4.62 -0.84 17.28
CA VAL A 63 -5.09 0.41 16.65
C VAL A 63 -3.91 1.25 16.16
N VAL A 64 -2.90 1.45 17.01
CA VAL A 64 -1.71 2.21 16.64
C VAL A 64 -0.95 1.53 15.49
N GLU A 65 -0.84 0.20 15.51
CA GLU A 65 -0.23 -0.57 14.41
C GLU A 65 -0.98 -0.38 13.09
N ALA A 66 -2.31 -0.55 13.10
CA ALA A 66 -3.11 -0.38 11.89
C ALA A 66 -3.11 1.06 11.37
N MET A 67 -3.05 2.06 12.27
CA MET A 67 -2.88 3.46 11.90
C MET A 67 -1.51 3.74 11.28
N ALA A 68 -0.44 3.11 11.77
CA ALA A 68 0.89 3.24 11.20
C ALA A 68 0.95 2.65 9.77
N GLU A 69 0.29 1.51 9.54
CA GLU A 69 0.13 0.95 8.19
C GLU A 69 -0.65 1.90 7.26
N ALA A 70 -1.73 2.50 7.77
CA ALA A 70 -2.54 3.47 7.02
C ALA A 70 -1.76 4.74 6.68
N GLU A 71 -0.86 5.20 7.55
CA GLU A 71 0.01 6.36 7.29
C GLU A 71 0.93 6.10 6.08
N VAL A 72 1.55 4.92 6.00
CA VAL A 72 2.41 4.55 4.87
C VAL A 72 1.60 4.52 3.57
N ALA A 73 0.40 3.95 3.61
CA ALA A 73 -0.50 3.91 2.45
C ALA A 73 -0.93 5.33 2.01
N LEU A 74 -1.19 6.22 2.97
CA LEU A 74 -1.51 7.63 2.71
C LEU A 74 -0.34 8.38 2.07
N GLN A 75 0.89 8.17 2.54
CA GLN A 75 2.10 8.77 1.94
C GLN A 75 2.26 8.34 0.47
N ALA A 76 1.99 7.06 0.17
CA ALA A 76 2.00 6.57 -1.21
C ALA A 76 0.90 7.22 -2.06
N ALA A 77 -0.32 7.36 -1.52
CA ALA A 77 -1.43 8.03 -2.21
C ALA A 77 -1.14 9.51 -2.51
N VAL A 78 -0.55 10.24 -1.55
CA VAL A 78 -0.10 11.62 -1.76
C VAL A 78 0.97 11.70 -2.84
N THR A 79 1.93 10.77 -2.83
CA THR A 79 2.95 10.69 -3.88
C THR A 79 2.34 10.52 -5.26
N ILE A 80 1.34 9.63 -5.41
CA ILE A 80 0.63 9.43 -6.68
C ILE A 80 -0.12 10.72 -7.08
N ARG A 81 -0.81 11.36 -6.12
CA ARG A 81 -1.51 12.63 -6.35
C ARG A 81 -0.57 13.71 -6.87
N ASP A 82 0.62 13.83 -6.30
CA ASP A 82 1.61 14.82 -6.72
C ASP A 82 2.14 14.53 -8.13
N ARG A 83 2.41 13.27 -8.46
CA ARG A 83 2.80 12.87 -9.83
C ARG A 83 1.73 13.16 -10.87
N VAL A 84 0.47 12.92 -10.53
CA VAL A 84 -0.66 13.25 -11.42
C VAL A 84 -0.72 14.76 -11.63
N VAL A 85 -0.56 15.56 -10.57
CA VAL A 85 -0.53 17.03 -10.67
C VAL A 85 0.64 17.51 -11.53
N GLU A 86 1.85 16.95 -11.36
CA GLU A 86 3.02 17.25 -12.20
C GLU A 86 2.72 17.01 -13.68
N ALA A 87 2.18 15.83 -14.02
CA ALA A 87 1.85 15.47 -15.40
C ALA A 87 0.81 16.41 -16.02
N TYR A 88 -0.22 16.81 -15.27
CA TYR A 88 -1.18 17.81 -15.73
C TYR A 88 -0.53 19.18 -15.97
N GLN A 89 0.38 19.61 -15.09
CA GLN A 89 1.10 20.88 -15.26
C GLN A 89 2.07 20.85 -16.44
N GLU A 90 2.69 19.72 -16.73
CA GLU A 90 3.59 19.56 -17.89
C GLU A 90 2.83 19.71 -19.22
N ILE A 91 1.66 19.09 -19.35
CA ILE A 91 0.78 19.24 -20.53
C ILE A 91 0.40 20.71 -20.74
N LEU A 92 0.13 21.46 -19.67
CA LEU A 92 -0.24 22.88 -19.74
C LEU A 92 0.95 23.83 -19.96
N ARG A 93 2.19 23.38 -19.74
CA ARG A 93 3.42 24.17 -19.92
C ARG A 93 4.00 24.10 -21.33
N MET A 94 3.43 23.27 -22.21
CA MET A 94 3.65 23.44 -23.65
C MET A 94 2.76 24.60 -24.15
N PRO A 95 3.31 25.80 -24.44
CA PRO A 95 2.59 26.72 -25.30
C PRO A 95 2.40 26.03 -26.66
N VAL A 96 1.18 26.07 -27.19
CA VAL A 96 0.92 25.86 -28.61
C VAL A 96 1.66 26.89 -29.45
#